data_AF-A0A5E4JRB8-F1
#
_entry.id   AF-A0A5E4JRB8-F1
#
_cell.length_a   1.000
_cell.length_b   1.000
_cell.length_c   1.000
_cell.angle_alpha   90.00
_cell.angle_beta   90.00
_cell.angle_gamma   90.00
#
_symmetry.space_group_name_H-M   'P 1'
#
loop_
_entity.id
_entity.type
_entity.pdbx_description
1 polymer ?
#
loop_
_entity_poly.entity_id
_entity_poly.type
_entity_poly.pdbx_seq_one_letter_code
_entity_poly.pdbx_strand_id
1 'polypeptide(L)'
;MLEKQKEIFSDLLSHLNVLEMNNLVMTSDICNVLQRMEIIKRISDVVKRYLIELGKEGTIISMRLKELTKNFSKDRDMILRDYFGAKFYRIDSALSEMSFDFLLENSNLSRTLFEELHDRPISPRGLRVMGKTSLLEKDVKVLLNHFNTLDKIFDSSKDDLLKVFKNEDLVDSLIGDLQSLREKILSGKRI
;
A
#
# COMPACT_ATOMS: atom_id res chain seq x y z
N MET A 1 -2.93 -4.42 -22.18
CA MET A 1 -2.53 -3.14 -21.57
C MET A 1 -2.66 -3.18 -20.04
N LEU A 2 -3.85 -3.43 -19.49
CA LEU A 2 -4.07 -3.48 -18.03
C LEU A 2 -3.23 -4.55 -17.33
N GLU A 3 -3.07 -5.73 -17.94
CA GLU A 3 -2.23 -6.81 -17.40
C GLU A 3 -0.77 -6.36 -17.21
N LYS A 4 -0.18 -5.74 -18.24
CA LYS A 4 1.16 -5.15 -18.15
C LYS A 4 1.26 -4.09 -17.06
N GLN A 5 0.23 -3.25 -16.88
CA GLN A 5 0.22 -2.25 -15.81
C GLN A 5 0.18 -2.91 -14.43
N LYS A 6 -0.61 -3.98 -14.28
CA LYS A 6 -0.69 -4.77 -13.04
C LYS A 6 0.64 -5.47 -12.71
N GLU A 7 1.35 -5.97 -13.72
CA GLU A 7 2.69 -6.55 -13.56
C GLU A 7 3.67 -5.50 -13.02
N ILE A 8 3.77 -4.34 -13.69
CA ILE A 8 4.62 -3.23 -13.23
C ILE A 8 4.25 -2.80 -11.80
N PHE A 9 2.95 -2.71 -11.51
CA PHE A 9 2.48 -2.40 -10.15
C PHE A 9 2.93 -3.45 -9.12
N SER A 10 2.85 -4.73 -9.46
CA SER A 10 3.29 -5.82 -8.59
C SER A 10 4.78 -5.72 -8.28
N ASP A 11 5.59 -5.35 -9.26
CA ASP A 11 7.04 -5.20 -9.09
C ASP A 11 7.36 -3.98 -8.22
N LEU A 12 6.70 -2.84 -8.48
CA LEU A 12 6.82 -1.65 -7.64
C LEU A 12 6.41 -1.91 -6.19
N LEU A 13 5.32 -2.65 -5.96
CA LEU A 13 4.87 -3.00 -4.62
C LEU A 13 5.85 -3.96 -3.93
N SER A 14 6.40 -4.93 -4.66
CA SER A 14 7.42 -5.83 -4.12
C SER A 14 8.68 -5.06 -3.72
N HIS A 15 9.11 -4.11 -4.56
CA HIS A 15 10.23 -3.22 -4.25
C HIS A 15 9.94 -2.36 -3.02
N LEU A 16 8.75 -1.76 -2.95
CA LEU A 16 8.32 -0.96 -1.82
C LEU A 16 8.36 -1.76 -0.51
N ASN A 17 7.87 -3.01 -0.51
CA ASN A 17 7.91 -3.86 0.68
C ASN A 17 9.34 -4.04 1.22
N VAL A 18 10.32 -4.24 0.32
CA VAL A 18 11.73 -4.39 0.72
C VAL A 18 12.27 -3.09 1.32
N LEU A 19 11.93 -1.93 0.72
CA LEU A 19 12.34 -0.63 1.26
C LEU A 19 11.70 -0.37 2.64
N GLU A 20 10.44 -0.72 2.83
CA GLU A 20 9.73 -0.58 4.10
C GLU A 20 10.36 -1.41 5.22
N MET A 21 10.78 -2.65 4.93
CA MET A 21 11.45 -3.51 5.92
C MET A 21 12.82 -2.99 6.34
N ASN A 22 13.46 -2.21 5.47
CA ASN A 22 14.78 -1.64 5.72
C ASN A 22 14.72 -0.17 6.17
N ASN A 23 13.51 0.40 6.29
CA ASN A 23 13.29 1.82 6.59
C ASN A 23 14.02 2.77 5.60
N LEU A 24 14.02 2.41 4.31
CA LEU A 24 14.71 3.14 3.23
C LEU A 24 13.72 3.76 2.22
N VAL A 25 12.45 3.88 2.56
CA VAL A 25 11.44 4.40 1.64
C VAL A 25 11.65 5.89 1.43
N MET A 26 11.64 6.30 0.17
CA MET A 26 11.67 7.70 -0.23
C MET A 26 10.29 8.14 -0.75
N THR A 27 10.02 9.44 -0.74
CA THR A 27 8.78 9.99 -1.29
C THR A 27 8.55 9.62 -2.76
N SER A 28 9.62 9.52 -3.54
CA SER A 28 9.57 9.12 -4.95
C SER A 28 9.06 7.70 -5.16
N ASP A 29 9.36 6.76 -4.26
CA ASP A 29 8.88 5.38 -4.30
C ASP A 29 7.35 5.32 -4.18
N ILE A 30 6.81 6.10 -3.25
CA ILE A 30 5.36 6.20 -3.04
C ILE A 30 4.68 6.90 -4.19
N CYS A 31 5.29 7.94 -4.73
CA CYS A 31 4.78 8.58 -5.94
C CYS A 31 4.69 7.59 -7.10
N ASN A 32 5.72 6.76 -7.34
CA ASN A 32 5.72 5.75 -8.41
C ASN A 32 4.60 4.71 -8.23
N VAL A 33 4.40 4.22 -7.00
CA VAL A 33 3.34 3.24 -6.69
C VAL A 33 1.96 3.86 -6.90
N LEU A 34 1.70 5.04 -6.37
CA LEU A 34 0.40 5.73 -6.49
C LEU A 34 0.11 6.18 -7.91
N GLN A 35 1.13 6.64 -8.65
CA GLN A 35 1.03 6.94 -10.07
C GLN A 35 0.54 5.73 -10.85
N ARG A 36 1.22 4.58 -10.68
CA ARG A 36 0.83 3.34 -11.35
C ARG A 36 -0.58 2.92 -10.95
N MET A 37 -0.93 3.09 -9.68
CA MET A 37 -2.27 2.77 -9.22
C MET A 37 -3.35 3.63 -9.90
N GLU A 38 -3.09 4.92 -10.06
CA GLU A 38 -4.00 5.85 -10.73
C GLU A 38 -4.15 5.54 -12.23
N ILE A 39 -3.05 5.20 -12.91
CA ILE A 39 -3.07 4.76 -14.31
C ILE A 39 -3.96 3.52 -14.48
N ILE A 40 -3.79 2.51 -13.61
CA ILE A 40 -4.60 1.28 -13.63
C ILE A 40 -6.08 1.61 -13.41
N LYS A 41 -6.40 2.48 -12.44
CA LYS A 41 -7.78 2.93 -12.15
C LYS A 41 -8.41 3.57 -13.40
N ARG A 42 -7.74 4.55 -14.02
CA ARG A 42 -8.22 5.25 -15.22
C ARG A 42 -8.45 4.32 -16.39
N ILE A 43 -7.51 3.41 -16.67
CA ILE A 43 -7.66 2.40 -17.74
C ILE A 43 -8.86 1.49 -17.43
N SER A 44 -9.00 1.03 -16.18
CA SER A 44 -10.11 0.18 -15.78
C SER A 44 -11.46 0.87 -15.97
N ASP A 45 -11.55 2.16 -15.64
CA ASP A 45 -12.79 2.92 -15.77
C ASP A 45 -13.17 3.20 -17.23
N VAL A 46 -12.17 3.42 -18.11
CA VAL A 46 -12.39 3.47 -19.56
C VAL A 46 -12.96 2.14 -20.06
N VAL A 47 -12.34 1.01 -19.67
CA VAL A 47 -12.81 -0.32 -20.09
C VAL A 47 -14.22 -0.60 -19.56
N LYS A 48 -14.53 -0.22 -18.31
CA LYS A 48 -15.89 -0.37 -17.75
C LYS A 48 -16.94 0.36 -18.58
N ARG A 49 -16.65 1.58 -19.05
CA ARG A 49 -17.60 2.34 -19.90
C ARG A 49 -17.89 1.61 -21.20
N TYR A 50 -16.86 1.12 -21.90
CA TYR A 50 -17.05 0.32 -23.11
C TYR A 50 -17.81 -0.99 -22.85
N LEU A 51 -17.62 -1.62 -21.69
CA LEU A 51 -18.38 -2.82 -21.33
C LEU A 51 -19.86 -2.57 -21.07
N ILE A 52 -20.22 -1.38 -20.57
CA ILE A 52 -21.62 -0.98 -20.42
C ILE A 52 -22.28 -0.88 -21.79
N GLU A 53 -21.60 -0.31 -22.78
CA GLU A 53 -22.08 -0.20 -24.17
C GLU A 53 -22.23 -1.58 -24.85
N LEU A 54 -21.34 -2.53 -24.56
CA LEU A 54 -21.41 -3.91 -25.09
C LEU A 54 -22.54 -4.77 -24.49
N GLY A 55 -23.07 -4.41 -23.32
CA GLY A 55 -24.11 -5.18 -22.64
C GLY A 55 -23.73 -6.64 -22.39
N LYS A 56 -24.59 -7.58 -22.79
CA LYS A 56 -24.43 -9.02 -22.50
C LYS A 56 -23.21 -9.64 -23.20
N GLU A 57 -22.82 -9.14 -24.35
CA GLU A 57 -21.67 -9.64 -25.12
C GLU A 57 -20.34 -9.37 -24.38
N GLY A 58 -20.30 -8.36 -23.52
CA GLY A 58 -19.14 -8.00 -22.70
C GLY A 58 -18.94 -8.87 -21.45
N THR A 59 -19.77 -9.87 -21.18
CA THR A 59 -19.78 -10.61 -19.90
C THR A 59 -18.42 -11.24 -19.57
N ILE A 60 -17.76 -11.89 -20.53
CA ILE A 60 -16.45 -12.55 -20.33
C ILE A 60 -15.37 -11.50 -20.00
N ILE A 61 -15.36 -10.40 -20.74
CA ILE A 61 -14.37 -9.33 -20.56
C ILE A 61 -14.59 -8.62 -19.21
N SER A 62 -15.85 -8.46 -18.79
CA SER A 62 -16.21 -7.95 -17.45
C SER A 62 -15.69 -8.85 -16.33
N MET A 63 -15.82 -10.17 -16.48
CA MET A 63 -15.23 -11.12 -15.51
C MET A 63 -13.71 -11.00 -15.44
N ARG A 64 -13.04 -10.93 -16.60
CA ARG A 64 -11.58 -10.76 -16.65
C ARG A 64 -11.13 -9.44 -16.03
N LEU A 65 -11.86 -8.35 -16.28
CA LEU A 65 -11.57 -7.05 -15.67
C LEU A 65 -11.69 -7.13 -14.15
N LYS A 66 -12.78 -7.71 -13.62
CA LYS A 66 -12.97 -7.90 -12.17
C LYS A 66 -11.85 -8.71 -11.54
N GLU A 67 -11.40 -9.76 -12.20
CA GLU A 67 -10.27 -10.58 -11.76
C GLU A 67 -8.96 -9.76 -11.71
N LEU A 68 -8.68 -8.99 -12.77
CA LEU A 68 -7.48 -8.17 -12.85
C LEU A 68 -7.46 -7.07 -11.79
N THR A 69 -8.60 -6.44 -11.51
CA THR A 69 -8.71 -5.36 -10.52
C THR A 69 -9.12 -5.84 -9.12
N LYS A 70 -9.13 -7.16 -8.88
CA LYS A 70 -9.50 -7.72 -7.56
C LYS A 70 -8.54 -7.18 -6.50
N ASN A 71 -9.08 -6.79 -5.34
CA ASN A 71 -8.37 -6.21 -4.19
C ASN A 71 -7.66 -4.87 -4.44
N PHE A 72 -7.56 -4.41 -5.68
CA PHE A 72 -6.81 -3.22 -6.05
C PHE A 72 -7.26 -1.95 -5.30
N SER A 73 -8.57 -1.76 -5.15
CA SER A 73 -9.11 -0.63 -4.37
C SER A 73 -8.76 -0.71 -2.89
N LYS A 74 -8.68 -1.92 -2.34
CA LYS A 74 -8.30 -2.15 -0.95
C LYS A 74 -6.80 -1.87 -0.76
N ASP A 75 -5.95 -2.36 -1.66
CA ASP A 75 -4.52 -2.13 -1.60
C ASP A 75 -4.20 -0.63 -1.68
N ARG A 76 -4.90 0.10 -2.55
CA ARG A 76 -4.76 1.56 -2.67
C ARG A 76 -5.12 2.28 -1.38
N ASP A 77 -6.26 1.94 -0.79
CA ASP A 77 -6.70 2.52 0.49
C ASP A 77 -5.70 2.22 1.62
N MET A 78 -5.15 0.99 1.67
CA MET A 78 -4.15 0.62 2.67
C MET A 78 -2.85 1.41 2.52
N ILE A 79 -2.32 1.57 1.30
CA ILE A 79 -1.10 2.36 1.05
C ILE A 79 -1.35 3.83 1.40
N LEU A 80 -2.47 4.41 0.97
CA LEU A 80 -2.77 5.81 1.27
C LEU A 80 -2.92 6.05 2.78
N ARG A 81 -3.55 5.12 3.51
CA ARG A 81 -3.64 5.21 4.98
C ARG A 81 -2.29 5.08 5.67
N ASP A 82 -1.41 4.25 5.14
CA ASP A 82 -0.08 4.03 5.71
C ASP A 82 0.82 5.25 5.63
N TYR A 83 0.75 6.02 4.53
CA TYR A 83 1.64 7.17 4.31
C TYR A 83 1.00 8.52 4.61
N PHE A 84 -0.33 8.65 4.49
CA PHE A 84 -1.02 9.94 4.65
C PHE A 84 -1.97 9.98 5.85
N GLY A 85 -2.23 8.84 6.51
CA GLY A 85 -3.07 8.77 7.71
C GLY A 85 -4.43 9.43 7.50
N ALA A 86 -4.77 10.44 8.31
CA ALA A 86 -6.04 11.16 8.20
C ALA A 86 -6.22 11.93 6.88
N LYS A 87 -5.14 12.28 6.18
CA LYS A 87 -5.18 13.02 4.91
C LYS A 87 -5.51 12.12 3.70
N PHE A 88 -5.59 10.80 3.88
CA PHE A 88 -5.68 9.83 2.78
C PHE A 88 -6.80 10.15 1.76
N TYR A 89 -7.99 10.57 2.23
CA TYR A 89 -9.11 10.90 1.34
C TYR A 89 -8.81 12.11 0.45
N ARG A 90 -8.27 13.19 1.04
CA ARG A 90 -7.85 14.39 0.29
C ARG A 90 -6.81 14.04 -0.77
N ILE A 91 -5.85 13.17 -0.42
CA ILE A 91 -4.79 12.74 -1.31
C ILE A 91 -5.34 11.87 -2.46
N ASP A 92 -6.28 10.97 -2.17
CA ASP A 92 -6.93 10.15 -3.20
C ASP A 92 -7.74 10.98 -4.20
N SER A 93 -8.46 12.00 -3.69
CA SER A 93 -9.18 12.96 -4.53
C SER A 93 -8.21 13.75 -5.42
N ALA A 94 -7.13 14.28 -4.85
CA ALA A 94 -6.13 15.02 -5.62
C ALA A 94 -5.53 14.19 -6.76
N LEU A 95 -5.19 12.91 -6.51
CA LEU A 95 -4.71 11.99 -7.56
C LEU A 95 -5.74 11.77 -8.67
N SER A 96 -7.02 11.69 -8.31
CA SER A 96 -8.12 11.45 -9.25
C SER A 96 -8.39 12.67 -10.14
N GLU A 97 -8.15 13.88 -9.63
CA GLU A 97 -8.39 15.15 -10.32
C GLU A 97 -7.23 15.58 -11.26
N MET A 98 -6.03 15.03 -11.09
CA MET A 98 -4.87 15.37 -11.93
C MET A 98 -5.10 15.05 -13.41
N SER A 99 -4.59 15.88 -14.32
CA SER A 99 -4.51 15.50 -15.73
C SER A 99 -3.54 14.33 -15.93
N PHE A 100 -3.68 13.60 -17.03
CA PHE A 100 -2.78 12.48 -17.31
C PHE A 100 -1.32 12.96 -17.46
N ASP A 101 -1.09 14.06 -18.18
CA ASP A 101 0.24 14.62 -18.36
C ASP A 101 0.87 15.08 -17.04
N PHE A 102 0.07 15.70 -16.16
CA PHE A 102 0.56 16.12 -14.85
C PHE A 102 0.92 14.92 -13.97
N LEU A 103 0.13 13.85 -14.04
CA LEU A 103 0.33 12.60 -13.30
C LEU A 103 1.62 11.89 -13.70
N LEU A 104 2.06 11.98 -14.96
CA LEU A 104 3.25 11.27 -15.46
C LEU A 104 4.57 11.80 -14.88
N GLU A 105 4.60 13.06 -14.44
CA GLU A 105 5.77 13.69 -13.85
C GLU A 105 5.85 13.44 -12.34
N ASN A 106 6.90 12.75 -11.88
CA ASN A 106 7.05 12.41 -10.46
C ASN A 106 7.22 13.66 -9.57
N SER A 107 7.86 14.73 -10.07
CA SER A 107 7.98 16.01 -9.36
C SER A 107 6.63 16.65 -9.04
N ASN A 108 5.66 16.55 -9.95
CA ASN A 108 4.29 17.04 -9.76
C ASN A 108 3.55 16.25 -8.67
N LEU A 109 3.75 14.93 -8.66
CA LEU A 109 3.23 14.04 -7.62
C LEU A 109 3.84 14.39 -6.26
N SER A 110 5.16 14.46 -6.16
CA SER A 110 5.84 14.78 -4.89
C SER A 110 5.32 16.09 -4.31
N ARG A 111 5.23 17.14 -5.15
CA ARG A 111 4.70 18.44 -4.75
C ARG A 111 3.26 18.38 -4.26
N THR A 112 2.41 17.59 -4.92
CA THR A 112 0.97 17.55 -4.58
C THR A 112 0.70 16.67 -3.37
N LEU A 113 1.38 15.53 -3.27
CA LEU A 113 1.13 14.53 -2.24
C LEU A 113 1.85 14.86 -0.93
N PHE A 114 3.10 15.34 -1.03
CA PHE A 114 3.97 15.58 0.12
C PHE A 114 4.23 17.05 0.41
N GLU A 115 3.72 17.97 -0.43
CA GLU A 115 3.97 19.42 -0.33
C GLU A 115 5.47 19.78 -0.43
N GLU A 116 6.27 18.92 -1.08
CA GLU A 116 7.72 18.99 -1.15
C GLU A 116 8.22 18.79 -2.60
N LEU A 117 9.33 19.43 -2.96
CA LEU A 117 9.97 19.28 -4.29
C LEU A 117 11.12 18.28 -4.28
N HIS A 118 11.77 18.11 -3.14
CA HIS A 118 12.92 17.23 -2.99
C HIS A 118 12.50 15.89 -2.44
N ASP A 119 13.20 14.85 -2.87
CA ASP A 119 12.98 13.51 -2.35
C ASP A 119 13.46 13.41 -0.91
N ARG A 120 12.65 12.82 -0.03
CA ARG A 120 12.97 12.68 1.39
C ARG A 120 12.61 11.30 1.94
N PRO A 121 13.32 10.83 2.98
CA PRO A 121 12.96 9.59 3.64
C PRO A 121 11.60 9.71 4.35
N ILE A 122 10.82 8.64 4.26
CA ILE A 122 9.51 8.49 4.90
C ILE A 122 9.37 7.06 5.43
N SER A 123 8.53 6.89 6.45
CA SER A 123 8.27 5.56 7.03
C SER A 123 6.76 5.33 7.03
N PRO A 124 6.28 4.14 6.63
CA PRO A 124 4.86 3.80 6.74
C PRO A 124 4.44 3.66 8.19
N ARG A 125 3.14 3.84 8.46
CA ARG A 125 2.56 3.48 9.76
C ARG A 125 2.63 1.98 10.04
N GLY A 126 2.45 1.14 9.01
CA GLY A 126 2.59 -0.31 9.09
C GLY A 126 1.27 -1.09 9.04
N LEU A 127 0.14 -0.44 8.79
CA LEU A 127 -1.20 -1.04 8.66
C LEU A 127 -1.21 -2.19 7.67
N ARG A 128 -0.56 -2.04 6.51
CA ARG A 128 -0.55 -3.06 5.47
C ARG A 128 0.20 -4.32 5.87
N VAL A 129 1.35 -4.17 6.51
CA VAL A 129 2.17 -5.30 6.96
C VAL A 129 1.55 -5.95 8.19
N MET A 130 1.11 -5.17 9.17
CA MET A 130 0.47 -5.69 10.38
C MET A 130 -0.84 -6.41 10.10
N GLY A 131 -1.61 -5.97 9.08
CA GLY A 131 -2.82 -6.65 8.63
C GLY A 131 -2.60 -8.04 8.01
N LYS A 132 -1.34 -8.48 7.84
CA LYS A 132 -0.96 -9.83 7.36
C LYS A 132 -0.56 -10.77 8.50
N THR A 133 -0.50 -10.27 9.74
CA THR A 133 -0.20 -11.05 10.94
C THR A 133 -1.45 -11.79 11.43
N SER A 134 -1.27 -12.64 12.44
CA SER A 134 -2.37 -13.30 13.16
C SER A 134 -3.17 -12.37 14.08
N LEU A 135 -2.77 -11.09 14.21
CA LEU A 135 -3.43 -10.14 15.09
C LEU A 135 -4.86 -9.82 14.65
N LEU A 136 -5.72 -9.60 15.64
CA LEU A 136 -7.05 -9.06 15.41
C LEU A 136 -6.94 -7.57 15.04
N GLU A 137 -7.92 -7.05 14.29
CA GLU A 137 -7.91 -5.64 13.85
C GLU A 137 -7.80 -4.63 15.00
N LYS A 138 -8.38 -4.96 16.17
CA LYS A 138 -8.28 -4.12 17.37
C LYS A 138 -6.84 -4.03 17.88
N ASP A 139 -6.10 -5.14 17.84
CA ASP A 139 -4.75 -5.26 18.38
C ASP A 139 -3.75 -4.58 17.43
N VAL A 140 -3.96 -4.72 16.12
CA VAL A 140 -3.25 -3.93 15.10
C VAL A 140 -3.41 -2.43 15.35
N LYS A 141 -4.64 -1.94 15.61
CA LYS A 141 -4.86 -0.51 15.89
C LYS A 141 -4.12 -0.05 17.15
N VAL A 142 -4.15 -0.85 18.23
CA VAL A 142 -3.42 -0.54 19.47
C VAL A 142 -1.91 -0.45 19.20
N LEU A 143 -1.36 -1.42 18.47
CA LEU A 143 0.05 -1.45 18.09
C LEU A 143 0.46 -0.21 17.29
N LEU A 144 -0.28 0.09 16.21
CA LEU A 144 0.00 1.23 15.34
C LEU A 144 -0.14 2.58 16.06
N ASN A 145 -1.06 2.68 17.03
CA ASN A 145 -1.21 3.90 17.84
C ASN A 145 -0.08 4.06 18.86
N HIS A 146 0.52 2.97 19.33
CA HIS A 146 1.62 3.01 20.29
C HIS A 146 2.95 3.32 19.61
N PHE A 147 3.31 2.56 18.56
CA PHE A 147 4.61 2.66 17.91
C PHE A 147 4.66 3.72 16.80
N ASN A 148 3.52 4.13 16.24
CA ASN A 148 3.33 5.11 15.17
C ASN A 148 3.91 4.74 13.79
N THR A 149 5.07 4.09 13.72
CA THR A 149 5.76 3.75 12.47
C THR A 149 6.20 2.29 12.48
N LEU A 150 6.32 1.71 11.28
CA LEU A 150 6.61 0.29 11.08
C LEU A 150 8.00 -0.11 11.58
N ASP A 151 9.01 0.73 11.33
CA ASP A 151 10.39 0.53 11.82
C ASP A 151 10.42 0.38 13.34
N LYS A 152 9.70 1.25 14.07
CA LYS A 152 9.60 1.16 15.53
C LYS A 152 8.93 -0.10 16.03
N ILE A 153 8.02 -0.69 15.25
CA ILE A 153 7.41 -1.99 15.58
C ILE A 153 8.45 -3.10 15.44
N PHE A 154 9.22 -3.10 14.34
CA PHE A 154 10.24 -4.12 14.10
C PHE A 154 11.44 -4.02 15.06
N ASP A 155 11.77 -2.82 15.52
CA ASP A 155 12.86 -2.57 16.47
C ASP A 155 12.41 -2.69 17.94
N SER A 156 11.12 -2.96 18.20
CA SER A 156 10.59 -3.07 19.55
C SER A 156 11.07 -4.33 20.27
N SER A 157 11.34 -4.21 21.57
CA SER A 157 11.69 -5.35 22.41
C SER A 157 10.45 -6.16 22.83
N LYS A 158 10.64 -7.43 23.22
CA LYS A 158 9.57 -8.26 23.82
C LYS A 158 8.92 -7.54 25.01
N ASP A 159 9.72 -6.88 25.84
CA ASP A 159 9.23 -6.12 27.01
C ASP A 159 8.35 -4.94 26.61
N ASP A 160 8.67 -4.23 25.54
CA ASP A 160 7.85 -3.10 25.06
C ASP A 160 6.51 -3.57 24.51
N LEU A 161 6.50 -4.67 23.75
CA LEU A 161 5.27 -5.30 23.27
C LEU A 161 4.42 -5.83 24.44
N LEU A 162 5.04 -6.38 25.48
CA LEU A 162 4.34 -6.87 26.68
C LEU A 162 3.70 -5.74 27.48
N LYS A 163 4.31 -4.54 27.54
CA LYS A 163 3.69 -3.36 28.16
C LYS A 163 2.39 -2.95 27.44
N VAL A 164 2.32 -3.17 26.13
CA VAL A 164 1.15 -2.80 25.30
C VAL A 164 0.04 -3.83 25.42
N PHE A 165 0.34 -5.12 25.22
CA PHE A 165 -0.69 -6.15 25.14
C PHE A 165 -0.98 -6.85 26.48
N LYS A 166 -0.01 -6.83 27.41
CA LYS A 166 -0.10 -7.52 28.72
C LYS A 166 -0.47 -9.01 28.59
N ASN A 167 -0.12 -9.63 27.47
CA ASN A 167 -0.40 -11.02 27.15
C ASN A 167 0.84 -11.61 26.49
N GLU A 168 1.49 -12.57 27.17
CA GLU A 168 2.75 -13.14 26.71
C GLU A 168 2.59 -14.02 25.47
N ASP A 169 1.56 -14.89 25.43
CA ASP A 169 1.28 -15.76 24.28
C ASP A 169 1.06 -14.96 22.99
N LEU A 170 0.33 -13.84 23.08
CA LEU A 170 0.09 -12.95 21.95
C LEU A 170 1.39 -12.29 21.46
N VAL A 171 2.24 -11.85 22.38
CA VAL A 171 3.52 -11.21 22.05
C VAL A 171 4.47 -12.22 21.38
N ASP A 172 4.56 -13.44 21.89
CA ASP A 172 5.40 -14.48 21.30
C ASP A 172 4.92 -14.87 19.89
N SER A 173 3.60 -14.98 19.69
CA SER A 173 3.01 -15.17 18.36
C SER A 173 3.32 -14.00 17.41
N LEU A 174 3.22 -12.76 17.89
CA LEU A 174 3.52 -11.57 17.09
C LEU A 174 5.00 -11.51 16.69
N ILE A 175 5.92 -11.80 17.60
CA ILE A 175 7.36 -11.82 17.30
C ILE A 175 7.66 -12.85 16.20
N GLY A 176 7.07 -14.05 16.30
CA GLY A 176 7.20 -15.09 15.28
C GLY A 176 6.64 -14.64 13.92
N ASP A 177 5.48 -13.98 13.91
CA ASP A 177 4.87 -13.43 12.69
C ASP A 177 5.76 -12.35 12.05
N LEU A 178 6.30 -11.43 12.85
CA LEU A 178 7.18 -10.36 12.37
C LEU A 178 8.45 -10.93 11.73
N GLN A 179 9.09 -11.91 12.36
CA GLN A 179 10.26 -12.59 11.81
C GLN A 179 9.93 -13.29 10.49
N SER A 180 8.84 -14.07 10.46
CA SER A 180 8.41 -14.78 9.25
C SER A 180 8.06 -13.81 8.10
N LEU A 181 7.39 -12.69 8.40
CA LEU A 181 7.06 -11.67 7.41
C LEU A 181 8.32 -11.02 6.85
N ARG A 182 9.26 -10.63 7.72
CA ARG A 182 10.53 -10.03 7.29
C ARG A 182 11.30 -10.96 6.36
N GLU A 183 11.42 -12.24 6.70
CA GLU A 183 12.09 -13.24 5.87
C GLU A 183 11.40 -13.43 4.51
N LYS A 184 10.06 -13.50 4.49
CA LYS A 184 9.29 -13.63 3.25
C LYS A 184 9.50 -12.43 2.33
N ILE A 185 9.43 -11.23 2.87
CA ILE A 185 9.60 -10.00 2.09
C ILE A 185 11.03 -9.89 1.54
N LEU A 186 12.04 -10.15 2.36
CA LEU A 186 13.45 -10.07 1.96
C LEU A 186 13.84 -11.18 0.97
N SER A 187 13.18 -12.34 1.00
CA SER A 187 13.36 -13.39 0.00
C SER A 187 12.59 -13.15 -1.31
N GLY A 188 11.97 -11.97 -1.48
CA GLY A 188 11.23 -11.58 -2.68
C GLY A 188 9.89 -12.29 -2.82
N LYS A 189 9.38 -12.95 -1.76
CA LYS A 189 8.05 -13.55 -1.78
C LYS A 189 7.00 -12.46 -1.65
N ARG A 190 5.99 -12.56 -2.50
CA ARG A 190 4.86 -11.62 -2.53
C ARG A 190 4.00 -11.82 -1.27
N ILE A 191 3.69 -10.72 -0.59
CA ILE A 191 2.82 -10.68 0.59
C ILE A 191 1.52 -9.93 0.31
#